data_AF-A0A437MCJ9-F1
#
_entry.id   AF-A0A437MCJ9-F1
#
_cell.length_a   1.000
_cell.length_b   1.000
_cell.length_c   1.000
_cell.angle_alpha   90.00
_cell.angle_beta   90.00
_cell.angle_gamma   90.00
#
_symmetry.space_group_name_H-M   'P 1'
#
loop_
_entity.id
_entity.type
_entity.pdbx_description
1 polymer ?
#
loop_
_entity_poly.entity_id
_entity_poly.type
_entity_poly.pdbx_seq_one_letter_code
_entity_poly.pdbx_strand_id
1 'polypeptide(L)'
;MKRWLAVLAVASVGIGLRLIPVGLPWELTKYGGSLAWGAMFGLLGRMVAPRWAPWPALWVLLAGEMLKLVQDSWLVALRANPVAGFLLGRTFSWWAVLAYAVGALLVEILERRPKARRTEGGWDDLLPVLGLRPHGGRRRP
;
A
#
# COMPACT_ATOMS: atom_id res chain seq x y z
N MET A 1 -7.23 -11.80 -10.07
CA MET A 1 -6.48 -11.37 -11.27
C MET A 1 -6.26 -9.86 -11.36
N LYS A 2 -7.29 -8.99 -11.29
CA LYS A 2 -7.12 -7.53 -11.48
C LYS A 2 -6.02 -6.86 -10.64
N ARG A 3 -5.89 -7.21 -9.35
CA ARG A 3 -4.86 -6.63 -8.46
C ARG A 3 -3.43 -7.02 -8.85
N TRP A 4 -3.21 -8.26 -9.30
CA TRP A 4 -1.90 -8.69 -9.78
C TRP A 4 -1.47 -7.93 -11.04
N LEU A 5 -2.40 -7.66 -11.95
CA LEU A 5 -2.14 -6.80 -13.12
C LEU A 5 -1.77 -5.38 -12.71
N ALA A 6 -2.45 -4.82 -11.70
CA ALA A 6 -2.09 -3.51 -11.16
C ALA A 6 -0.69 -3.51 -10.53
N VAL A 7 -0.34 -4.54 -9.75
CA VAL A 7 1.01 -4.71 -9.19
C VAL A 7 2.05 -4.76 -10.31
N LEU A 8 1.84 -5.58 -11.34
CA LEU A 8 2.77 -5.70 -12.46
C LEU A 8 2.91 -4.37 -13.21
N ALA A 9 1.81 -3.69 -13.52
CA ALA A 9 1.84 -2.40 -14.20
C ALA A 9 2.62 -1.35 -13.40
N VAL A 10 2.35 -1.23 -12.10
CA VAL A 10 3.04 -0.27 -11.21
C VAL A 10 4.52 -0.64 -11.08
N ALA A 11 4.86 -1.92 -10.97
CA ALA A 11 6.24 -2.39 -10.95
C ALA A 11 6.98 -2.03 -12.24
N SER A 12 6.37 -2.28 -13.40
CA SER A 12 6.95 -1.94 -14.71
C SER A 12 7.19 -0.43 -14.84
N VAL A 13 6.24 0.41 -14.39
CA VAL A 13 6.43 1.87 -14.37
C VAL A 13 7.57 2.27 -13.45
N GLY A 14 7.62 1.73 -12.24
CA GLY A 14 8.69 2.03 -11.27
C GLY A 14 10.08 1.60 -11.74
N ILE A 15 10.17 0.46 -12.44
CA ILE A 15 11.40 -0.03 -13.07
C ILE A 15 11.77 0.88 -14.25
N GLY A 16 10.82 1.18 -15.12
CA GLY A 16 11.02 2.03 -16.30
C GLY A 16 11.56 3.41 -15.93
N LEU A 17 10.96 4.07 -14.92
CA LEU A 17 11.40 5.37 -14.43
C LEU A 17 12.83 5.39 -13.88
N ARG A 18 13.37 4.23 -13.44
CA ARG A 18 14.70 4.12 -12.83
C ARG A 18 15.77 3.59 -13.78
N LEU A 19 15.39 2.79 -14.76
CA LEU A 19 16.33 2.13 -15.68
C LEU A 19 16.37 2.78 -17.06
N ILE A 20 15.28 3.41 -17.49
CA ILE A 20 15.19 4.00 -18.82
C ILE A 20 15.48 5.50 -18.70
N PRO A 21 16.47 6.04 -19.44
CA PRO A 21 16.72 7.48 -19.49
C PRO A 21 15.61 8.15 -20.30
N VAL A 22 14.45 8.35 -19.69
CA VAL A 22 13.24 8.92 -20.31
C VAL A 22 13.32 10.44 -20.53
N GLY A 23 14.50 11.05 -20.35
CA GLY A 23 14.71 12.51 -20.52
C GLY A 23 13.96 13.39 -19.52
N LEU A 24 13.32 12.80 -18.51
CA LEU A 24 12.63 13.54 -17.45
C LEU A 24 13.62 14.11 -16.42
N PRO A 25 13.24 15.20 -15.72
CA PRO A 25 14.01 15.72 -14.61
C PRO A 25 14.34 14.63 -13.59
N TRP A 26 15.52 14.74 -12.98
CA TRP A 26 16.04 13.78 -12.01
C TRP A 26 15.07 13.55 -10.84
N GLU A 27 14.41 14.63 -10.38
CA GLU A 27 13.45 14.60 -9.28
C GLU A 27 12.23 13.73 -9.64
N LEU A 28 11.72 13.88 -10.87
CA LEU A 28 10.57 13.13 -11.37
C LEU A 28 10.89 11.63 -11.54
N THR A 29 12.05 11.30 -12.09
CA THR A 29 12.48 9.90 -12.24
C THR A 29 12.74 9.25 -10.88
N LYS A 30 13.43 9.95 -9.96
CA LYS A 30 13.74 9.46 -8.61
C LYS A 30 12.49 9.31 -7.75
N TYR A 31 11.71 10.38 -7.58
CA TYR A 31 10.55 10.38 -6.68
C TYR A 31 9.33 9.71 -7.29
N GLY A 32 9.15 9.77 -8.61
CA GLY A 32 8.12 9.00 -9.32
C GLY A 32 8.34 7.50 -9.17
N GLY A 33 9.59 7.03 -9.31
CA GLY A 33 9.94 5.64 -9.04
C GLY A 33 9.69 5.22 -7.59
N SER A 34 9.97 6.10 -6.62
CA SER A 34 9.62 5.86 -5.21
C SER A 34 8.12 5.81 -4.98
N LEU A 35 7.34 6.71 -5.57
CA LEU A 35 5.88 6.70 -5.46
C LEU A 35 5.28 5.40 -6.03
N ALA A 36 5.76 4.95 -7.19
CA ALA A 36 5.38 3.67 -7.78
C ALA A 36 5.71 2.49 -6.86
N TRP A 37 6.91 2.48 -6.26
CA TRP A 37 7.28 1.45 -5.26
C TRP A 37 6.35 1.46 -4.04
N GLY A 38 6.02 2.64 -3.52
CA GLY A 38 5.06 2.79 -2.41
C GLY A 38 3.69 2.22 -2.74
N ALA A 39 3.17 2.52 -3.93
CA ALA A 39 1.92 1.97 -4.43
C ALA A 39 1.98 0.44 -4.60
N MET A 40 3.08 -0.09 -5.15
CA MET A 40 3.26 -1.54 -5.31
C MET A 40 3.19 -2.28 -3.97
N PHE A 41 3.94 -1.82 -2.96
CA PHE A 41 3.92 -2.42 -1.64
C PHE A 41 2.59 -2.19 -0.92
N GLY A 42 1.93 -1.04 -1.13
CA GLY A 42 0.57 -0.80 -0.65
C GLY A 42 -0.43 -1.84 -1.19
N LEU A 43 -0.38 -2.13 -2.50
CA LEU A 43 -1.21 -3.16 -3.13
C LEU A 43 -0.93 -4.55 -2.54
N LEU A 44 0.34 -4.92 -2.40
CA LEU A 44 0.74 -6.18 -1.78
C LEU A 44 0.25 -6.27 -0.32
N GLY A 45 0.42 -5.19 0.45
CA GLY A 45 -0.08 -5.09 1.82
C GLY A 45 -1.58 -5.28 1.91
N ARG A 46 -2.35 -4.70 0.98
CA ARG A 46 -3.80 -4.89 0.87
C ARG A 46 -4.18 -6.33 0.55
N MET A 47 -3.36 -7.04 -0.21
CA MET A 47 -3.59 -8.44 -0.59
C MET A 47 -3.29 -9.41 0.57
N VAL A 48 -2.22 -9.15 1.33
CA VAL A 48 -1.78 -10.02 2.44
C VAL A 48 -2.53 -9.71 3.74
N ALA A 49 -2.69 -8.42 4.07
CA ALA A 49 -3.24 -7.97 5.34
C ALA A 49 -4.26 -6.82 5.14
N PRO A 50 -5.43 -7.08 4.52
CA PRO A 50 -6.39 -6.05 4.12
C PRO A 50 -6.91 -5.18 5.28
N ARG A 51 -6.89 -5.68 6.53
CA ARG A 51 -7.33 -4.89 7.70
C ARG A 51 -6.25 -3.94 8.23
N TRP A 52 -4.99 -4.20 7.92
CA TRP A 52 -3.82 -3.50 8.47
C TRP A 52 -3.07 -2.70 7.41
N ALA A 53 -3.41 -2.86 6.14
CA ALA A 53 -2.87 -2.06 5.06
C ALA A 53 -3.23 -0.56 5.26
N PRO A 54 -2.27 0.36 5.01
CA PRO A 54 -1.00 0.15 4.33
C PRO A 54 0.21 -0.02 5.29
N TRP A 55 -0.01 -0.19 6.60
CA TRP A 55 1.03 -0.01 7.61
C TRP A 55 2.24 -0.96 7.49
N PRO A 56 2.07 -2.29 7.31
CA PRO A 56 3.21 -3.20 7.19
C PRO A 56 4.11 -2.87 5.98
N ALA A 57 3.49 -2.47 4.87
CA ALA A 57 4.20 -2.06 3.67
C ALA A 57 5.05 -0.80 3.89
N LEU A 58 4.49 0.19 4.59
CA LEU A 58 5.22 1.41 4.94
C LEU A 58 6.39 1.15 5.89
N TRP A 59 6.23 0.24 6.85
CA TRP A 59 7.33 -0.15 7.74
C TRP A 59 8.48 -0.82 6.99
N VAL A 60 8.18 -1.70 6.05
CA VAL A 60 9.22 -2.34 5.20
C VAL A 60 9.97 -1.28 4.39
N LEU A 61 9.25 -0.33 3.77
CA LEU A 61 9.86 0.74 2.97
C LEU A 61 10.69 1.69 3.83
N LEU A 62 10.20 2.06 5.01
CA LEU A 62 10.93 2.88 5.97
C LEU A 62 12.19 2.17 6.47
N ALA A 63 12.10 0.90 6.84
CA ALA A 63 13.25 0.10 7.26
C ALA A 63 14.30 0.01 6.15
N GLY A 64 13.87 -0.16 4.89
CA GLY A 64 14.76 -0.14 3.73
C GLY A 64 15.49 1.19 3.54
N GLU A 65 14.83 2.33 3.81
CA GLU A 65 15.48 3.65 3.81
C GLU A 65 16.43 3.82 5.00
N MET A 66 16.03 3.42 6.21
CA MET A 66 16.88 3.48 7.40
C MET A 66 18.14 2.62 7.24
N LEU A 67 18.05 1.48 6.57
CA LEU A 67 19.19 0.63 6.27
C LEU A 67 20.28 1.38 5.48
N LYS A 68 19.92 2.39 4.69
CA LYS A 68 20.89 3.21 3.93
C LYS A 68 21.69 4.17 4.81
N LEU A 69 21.28 4.40 6.05
CA LEU A 69 22.09 5.12 7.04
C LEU A 69 23.25 4.26 7.55
N VAL A 70 23.16 2.93 7.41
CA VAL A 70 24.24 2.00 7.75
C VAL A 70 25.27 2.02 6.61
N GLN A 71 26.47 2.53 6.90
CA GLN A 71 27.56 2.73 5.95
C GLN A 71 28.74 1.77 6.17
N ASP A 72 28.44 0.55 6.64
CA ASP A 72 29.47 -0.48 6.77
C ASP A 72 30.09 -0.83 5.42
N SER A 73 31.41 -1.04 5.39
CA SER A 73 32.18 -1.29 4.16
C SER A 73 31.66 -2.47 3.35
N TRP A 74 31.26 -3.56 4.00
CA TRP A 74 30.69 -4.74 3.34
C TRP A 74 29.34 -4.44 2.67
N LEU A 75 28.51 -3.60 3.30
CA LEU A 75 27.18 -3.24 2.83
C LEU A 75 27.24 -2.22 1.69
N VAL A 76 28.20 -1.30 1.76
CA VAL A 76 28.51 -0.38 0.66
C VAL A 76 29.03 -1.15 -0.57
N ALA A 77 29.92 -2.13 -0.37
CA ALA A 77 30.40 -2.99 -1.45
C ALA A 77 29.26 -3.79 -2.09
N LEU A 78 28.31 -4.29 -1.29
CA LEU A 78 27.12 -4.96 -1.81
C LEU A 78 26.28 -4.01 -2.67
N ARG A 79 26.02 -2.77 -2.21
CA ARG A 79 25.25 -1.74 -2.94
C ARG A 79 25.94 -1.23 -4.21
N ALA A 80 27.24 -1.47 -4.37
CA ALA A 80 27.96 -1.16 -5.60
C ALA A 80 27.49 -2.03 -6.77
N ASN A 81 27.05 -3.27 -6.49
CA ASN A 81 26.40 -4.10 -7.51
C ASN A 81 25.10 -3.41 -8.01
N PRO A 82 24.85 -3.33 -9.32
CA PRO A 82 23.66 -2.65 -9.87
C PRO A 82 22.34 -3.20 -9.33
N VAL A 83 22.22 -4.53 -9.19
CA VAL A 83 20.99 -5.19 -8.75
C VAL A 83 20.78 -4.94 -7.25
N ALA A 84 21.81 -5.15 -6.44
CA ALA A 84 21.71 -4.90 -5.01
C ALA A 84 21.54 -3.41 -4.69
N GLY A 85 22.20 -2.51 -5.42
CA GLY A 85 22.02 -1.07 -5.32
C GLY A 85 20.61 -0.61 -5.71
N PHE A 86 19.96 -1.28 -6.66
CA PHE A 86 18.56 -1.03 -7.01
C PHE A 86 17.59 -1.50 -5.92
N LEU A 87 17.83 -2.69 -5.35
CA LEU A 87 16.96 -3.31 -4.34
C LEU A 87 17.11 -2.65 -2.95
N LEU A 88 18.35 -2.44 -2.50
CA LEU A 88 18.66 -1.86 -1.19
C LEU A 88 18.69 -0.33 -1.22
N GLY A 89 18.86 0.26 -2.40
CA GLY A 89 19.12 1.68 -2.57
C GLY A 89 20.52 2.10 -2.09
N ARG A 90 21.01 3.24 -2.60
CA ARG A 90 22.36 3.75 -2.32
C ARG A 90 22.38 4.92 -1.35
N THR A 91 21.39 5.80 -1.43
CA THR A 91 21.32 7.02 -0.63
C THR A 91 19.98 7.14 0.07
N PHE A 92 20.04 7.58 1.33
CA PHE A 92 18.87 7.89 2.13
C PHE A 92 18.19 9.17 1.62
N SER A 93 16.86 9.21 1.69
CA SER A 93 16.09 10.40 1.31
C SER A 93 14.75 10.46 2.04
N TRP A 94 14.54 11.49 2.86
CA TRP A 94 13.23 11.77 3.50
C TRP A 94 12.12 11.96 2.46
N TRP A 95 12.43 12.57 1.32
CA TRP A 95 11.49 12.70 0.21
C TRP A 95 11.08 11.35 -0.40
N ALA A 96 11.94 10.32 -0.30
CA ALA A 96 11.57 8.98 -0.76
C ALA A 96 10.56 8.35 0.21
N VAL A 97 10.77 8.52 1.52
CA VAL A 97 9.81 8.10 2.55
C VAL A 97 8.45 8.76 2.34
N LEU A 98 8.43 10.07 2.08
CA LEU A 98 7.19 10.79 1.76
C LEU A 98 6.53 10.25 0.48
N ALA A 99 7.29 10.04 -0.59
CA ALA A 99 6.76 9.48 -1.84
C ALA A 99 6.19 8.06 -1.64
N TYR A 100 6.85 7.22 -0.84
CA TYR A 100 6.33 5.90 -0.46
C TYR A 100 5.00 5.99 0.28
N ALA A 101 4.92 6.90 1.26
CA ALA A 101 3.71 7.13 2.04
C ALA A 101 2.54 7.57 1.15
N VAL A 102 2.79 8.53 0.25
CA VAL A 102 1.79 9.00 -0.72
C VAL A 102 1.32 7.88 -1.64
N GLY A 103 2.26 7.12 -2.24
CA GLY A 103 1.92 6.00 -3.12
C GLY A 103 1.06 4.93 -2.45
N ALA A 104 1.42 4.54 -1.22
CA ALA A 104 0.64 3.55 -0.47
C ALA A 104 -0.74 4.09 -0.04
N LEU A 105 -0.81 5.37 0.35
CA LEU A 105 -2.08 6.00 0.75
C LEU A 105 -3.04 6.12 -0.44
N LEU A 106 -2.54 6.47 -1.62
CA LEU A 106 -3.34 6.50 -2.85
C LEU A 106 -3.99 5.14 -3.11
N VAL A 107 -3.24 4.05 -2.97
CA VAL A 107 -3.78 2.70 -3.12
C VAL A 107 -4.90 2.43 -2.11
N GLU A 108 -4.73 2.81 -0.84
CA GLU A 108 -5.79 2.65 0.15
C GLU A 108 -7.04 3.46 -0.20
N ILE A 109 -6.87 4.70 -0.69
CA ILE A 109 -8.00 5.51 -1.12
C ILE A 109 -8.74 4.85 -2.28
N LEU A 110 -8.01 4.32 -3.27
CA LEU A 110 -8.60 3.64 -4.43
C LEU A 110 -9.23 2.28 -4.08
N GLU A 111 -8.64 1.54 -3.15
CA GLU A 111 -9.10 0.20 -2.72
C GLU A 111 -10.11 0.25 -1.55
N ARG A 112 -10.40 1.44 -1.01
CA ARG A 112 -11.48 1.63 -0.04
C ARG A 112 -12.82 1.42 -0.74
N ARG A 113 -13.36 0.21 -0.59
CA ARG A 113 -14.79 -0.02 -0.80
C ARG A 113 -15.52 0.86 0.23
N PRO A 114 -16.49 1.70 -0.19
CA PRO A 114 -17.41 2.26 0.79
C PRO A 114 -18.00 1.08 1.55
N LYS A 115 -18.00 1.12 2.89
CA LYS A 115 -18.89 0.24 3.64
C LYS A 115 -20.26 0.54 3.08
N ALA A 116 -20.85 -0.41 2.34
CA ALA A 116 -22.27 -0.37 2.08
C ALA A 116 -22.88 -0.13 3.45
N ARG A 117 -23.52 1.02 3.66
CA ARG A 117 -24.31 1.22 4.86
C ARG A 117 -25.20 -0.01 4.88
N ARG A 118 -24.97 -0.91 5.84
CA ARG A 118 -25.97 -1.91 6.15
C ARG A 118 -27.14 -1.04 6.54
N THR A 119 -28.12 -0.95 5.64
CA THR A 119 -29.36 -0.25 5.91
C THR A 119 -30.00 -1.05 7.03
N GLU A 120 -29.63 -0.71 8.27
CA GLU A 120 -30.40 -1.01 9.47
C GLU A 120 -31.65 -0.15 9.35
N GLY A 121 -32.54 -0.67 8.51
CA GLY A 121 -33.91 -0.27 8.28
C GLY A 121 -34.66 -1.55 7.91
N GLY A 122 -34.32 -2.64 8.61
CA GLY A 122 -35.02 -3.90 8.51
C GLY A 122 -36.36 -3.74 9.21
N TRP A 123 -37.35 -4.53 8.79
CA TRP A 123 -38.70 -4.54 9.35
C TRP A 123 -38.74 -4.54 10.89
N ASP A 124 -37.70 -5.08 11.54
CA ASP A 124 -37.51 -5.09 12.99
C ASP A 124 -37.48 -3.69 13.66
N ASP A 125 -37.01 -2.65 12.96
CA ASP A 125 -37.00 -1.26 13.45
C ASP A 125 -38.38 -0.60 13.34
N LEU A 126 -39.24 -1.12 12.46
CA LEU A 126 -40.61 -0.65 12.24
C LEU A 126 -41.63 -1.33 13.16
N LEU A 127 -41.33 -2.52 13.67
CA LEU A 127 -42.20 -3.28 14.58
C LEU A 127 -42.61 -2.48 15.84
N PRO A 128 -41.71 -1.73 16.52
CA PRO A 128 -42.08 -0.93 17.69
C PRO A 128 -42.95 0.29 17.31
N VAL A 129 -42.71 0.90 16.15
CA VAL A 129 -43.46 2.08 15.66
C VAL A 129 -44.88 1.69 15.24
N LEU A 130 -45.03 0.48 14.69
CA LEU A 130 -46.33 -0.10 14.32
C LEU A 130 -47.07 -0.74 15.51
N GLY A 131 -46.50 -0.68 16.73
CA GLY A 131 -47.09 -1.29 17.92
C GLY A 131 -47.11 -2.82 17.90
N LEU A 132 -46.40 -3.45 16.96
CA LEU A 132 -46.33 -4.90 16.80
C LEU A 132 -45.16 -5.43 17.61
N ARG A 133 -45.43 -6.03 18.78
CA ARG A 133 -44.42 -6.83 19.47
C ARG A 133 -44.24 -8.16 18.75
N PRO A 134 -43.01 -8.65 18.53
CA PRO A 134 -42.79 -9.99 18.03
C PRO A 134 -43.34 -10.99 19.05
N HIS A 135 -44.50 -11.57 18.74
CA HIS A 135 -45.12 -12.62 19.55
C HIS A 135 -44.42 -13.96 19.28
N GLY A 136 -43.43 -14.26 20.14
CA GLY A 136 -43.20 -15.59 20.68
C GLY A 136 -42.52 -16.65 19.80
N GLY A 137 -41.61 -17.40 20.46
CA GLY A 137 -41.60 -18.86 20.29
C GLY A 137 -40.27 -19.48 19.90
N ARG A 138 -39.44 -19.82 20.89
CA ARG A 138 -38.92 -21.18 21.10
C ARG A 138 -38.13 -21.24 22.42
N ARG A 139 -38.82 -21.65 23.49
CA ARG A 139 -38.16 -22.39 24.56
C ARG A 139 -37.73 -23.72 23.93
N ARG A 140 -36.43 -23.96 23.83
CA ARG A 140 -35.89 -25.27 23.47
C ARG A 140 -36.09 -26.21 24.67
N PRO A 141 -36.48 -27.48 24.43
CA PRO A 141 -36.53 -28.48 25.48
C PRO A 141 -35.13 -28.77 26.04
#